data_AF-A0A4R1VQR0-F1
#
_entry.id   AF-A0A4R1VQR0-F1
#
_cell.length_a   1.000
_cell.length_b   1.000
_cell.length_c   1.000
_cell.angle_alpha   90.00
_cell.angle_beta   90.00
_cell.angle_gamma   90.00
#
_symmetry.space_group_name_H-M   'P 1'
#
loop_
_entity.id
_entity.type
_entity.pdbx_description
1 polymer ?
#
loop_
_entity_poly.entity_id
_entity_poly.type
_entity_poly.pdbx_seq_one_letter_code
_entity_poly.pdbx_strand_id
1 'polypeptide(L)'
;MTTAAAPAVTFNPADPQCWIARGRPIEQAETLAAIWQAWPDLPPGASLEARMARLKVRVTAMKPFNDAIAAASERERRARNFAFMDGKAARGEIADHDLAILRGRDLHGYDWNEAVTYAWGWYGAHSGSPYGPSLDARRTPEQLAAYDRGFADGGGNRDDLFDAARRSNLAALRADNRRTPDVVNIPGRPLPSSWPQPGDHARPTRWSRRLIILADSDAGTAGDVLAQIRALPGAAEAAIVVLDPEAGFVSGDDYAWTLPDAAPRPLTRERAEALIGDPAQDGSTPAGITTPRPASRWRSGRWASRCRSGSTIPIPRSARFRASPGSY
;
A
#
# COMPACT_ATOMS: atom_id res chain seq x y z
N MET A 1 56.14 -31.92 2.26
CA MET A 1 54.93 -32.76 2.21
C MET A 1 53.84 -31.95 1.56
N THR A 2 53.62 -32.16 0.26
CA THR A 2 52.61 -31.45 -0.51
C THR A 2 51.29 -32.19 -0.32
N THR A 3 50.37 -31.62 0.45
CA THR A 3 49.03 -32.18 0.65
C THR A 3 48.30 -32.10 -0.69
N ALA A 4 48.16 -33.25 -1.37
CA ALA A 4 47.35 -33.36 -2.57
C ALA A 4 45.90 -33.02 -2.20
N ALA A 5 45.37 -31.95 -2.78
CA ALA A 5 43.95 -31.64 -2.72
C ALA A 5 43.18 -32.85 -3.27
N ALA A 6 42.24 -33.38 -2.49
CA ALA A 6 41.36 -34.46 -2.93
C ALA A 6 40.72 -34.05 -4.28
N PRO A 7 40.63 -34.97 -5.27
CA PRO A 7 40.04 -34.65 -6.56
C PRO A 7 38.63 -34.13 -6.32
N ALA A 8 38.34 -32.91 -6.79
CA ALA A 8 36.98 -32.39 -6.79
C ALA A 8 36.09 -33.44 -7.46
N VAL A 9 35.12 -33.98 -6.72
CA VAL A 9 34.18 -34.96 -7.26
C VAL A 9 33.48 -34.29 -8.44
N THR A 10 33.89 -34.67 -9.65
CA THR A 10 33.34 -34.10 -10.88
C THR A 10 31.85 -34.40 -10.90
N PHE A 11 31.03 -33.36 -10.86
CA PHE A 11 29.59 -33.50 -10.91
C PHE A 11 29.17 -34.08 -12.27
N ASN A 12 28.63 -35.28 -12.27
CA ASN A 12 28.05 -35.89 -13.45
C ASN A 12 26.52 -35.71 -13.43
N PRO A 13 25.95 -34.78 -14.23
CA PRO A 13 24.51 -34.53 -14.20
C PRO A 13 23.69 -35.69 -14.79
N ALA A 14 24.32 -36.63 -15.50
CA ALA A 14 23.71 -37.85 -16.02
C ALA A 14 23.69 -39.00 -14.98
N ASP A 15 24.25 -38.80 -13.78
CA ASP A 15 24.20 -39.75 -12.68
C ASP A 15 23.19 -39.27 -11.61
N PRO A 16 22.13 -40.05 -11.30
CA PRO A 16 21.15 -39.66 -10.29
C PRO A 16 21.78 -39.47 -8.90
N GLN A 17 22.86 -40.20 -8.55
CA GLN A 17 23.50 -40.06 -7.23
C GLN A 17 24.10 -38.67 -7.02
N CYS A 18 24.58 -38.04 -8.09
CA CYS A 18 25.09 -36.67 -8.04
C CYS A 18 24.01 -35.64 -7.66
N TRP A 19 22.75 -35.89 -8.03
CA TRP A 19 21.59 -35.06 -7.66
C TRP A 19 21.06 -35.38 -6.27
N ILE A 20 21.00 -36.66 -5.89
CA ILE A 20 20.60 -37.10 -4.54
C ILE A 20 21.56 -36.53 -3.49
N ALA A 21 22.86 -36.60 -3.74
CA ALA A 21 23.89 -36.00 -2.86
C ALA A 21 23.72 -34.48 -2.69
N ARG A 22 23.00 -33.81 -3.59
CA ARG A 22 22.64 -32.39 -3.52
C ARG A 22 21.25 -32.13 -2.92
N GLY A 23 20.63 -33.15 -2.33
CA GLY A 23 19.33 -33.06 -1.64
C GLY A 23 18.11 -33.14 -2.56
N ARG A 24 18.25 -33.65 -3.80
CA ARG A 24 17.07 -33.93 -4.63
C ARG A 24 16.42 -35.25 -4.21
N PRO A 25 15.07 -35.31 -4.14
CA PRO A 25 14.35 -36.57 -3.99
C PRO A 25 14.72 -37.57 -5.09
N ILE A 26 14.68 -38.87 -4.77
CA ILE A 26 15.12 -39.95 -5.66
C ILE A 26 14.46 -39.87 -7.04
N GLU A 27 13.13 -39.79 -7.09
CA GLU A 27 12.36 -39.71 -8.36
C GLU A 27 12.76 -38.48 -9.22
N GLN A 28 13.04 -37.36 -8.56
CA GLN A 28 13.45 -36.13 -9.24
C GLN A 28 14.87 -36.24 -9.80
N ALA A 29 15.77 -36.87 -9.03
CA ALA A 29 17.14 -37.13 -9.43
C ALA A 29 17.21 -38.09 -10.63
N GLU A 30 16.42 -39.16 -10.62
CA GLU A 30 16.30 -40.11 -11.73
C GLU A 30 15.80 -39.43 -13.00
N THR A 31 14.75 -38.61 -12.89
CA THR A 31 14.20 -37.87 -14.03
C THR A 31 15.22 -36.89 -14.62
N LEU A 32 15.92 -36.13 -13.76
CA LEU A 32 16.97 -35.22 -14.19
C LEU A 32 18.12 -35.95 -14.89
N ALA A 33 18.61 -37.04 -14.29
CA ALA A 33 19.67 -37.85 -14.86
C ALA A 33 19.28 -38.41 -16.23
N ALA A 34 18.06 -38.94 -16.37
CA ALA A 34 17.54 -39.45 -17.64
C ALA A 34 17.50 -38.37 -18.74
N ILE A 35 17.08 -37.14 -18.42
CA ILE A 35 17.09 -36.03 -19.37
C ILE A 35 18.52 -35.68 -19.81
N TRP A 36 19.47 -35.67 -18.87
CA TRP A 36 20.88 -35.42 -19.17
C TRP A 36 21.54 -36.55 -19.96
N GLN A 37 21.14 -37.80 -19.74
CA GLN A 37 21.57 -38.96 -20.53
C GLN A 37 21.05 -38.91 -21.96
N ALA A 38 19.78 -38.51 -22.16
CA ALA A 38 19.21 -38.35 -23.50
C ALA A 38 19.81 -37.14 -24.25
N TRP A 39 20.13 -36.06 -23.53
CA TRP A 39 20.62 -34.81 -24.11
C TRP A 39 21.93 -34.33 -23.46
N PRO A 40 23.03 -35.10 -23.60
CA PRO A 40 24.32 -34.73 -23.02
C PRO A 40 24.91 -33.50 -23.71
N ASP A 41 25.85 -32.85 -23.02
CA ASP A 41 26.65 -31.79 -23.60
C ASP A 41 27.50 -32.31 -24.76
N LEU A 42 27.64 -31.49 -25.80
CA LEU A 42 28.53 -31.79 -26.91
C LEU A 42 29.97 -31.41 -26.54
N PRO A 43 30.98 -32.09 -27.12
CA PRO A 43 32.38 -31.77 -26.84
C PRO A 43 32.73 -30.33 -27.24
N PRO A 44 33.78 -29.73 -26.64
CA PRO A 44 34.19 -28.34 -26.93
C PRO A 44 34.47 -28.05 -28.41
N GLY A 45 34.88 -29.06 -29.18
CA GLY A 45 35.14 -28.95 -30.62
C GLY A 45 33.87 -28.89 -31.49
N ALA A 46 32.68 -29.13 -30.93
CA ALA A 46 31.43 -28.97 -31.66
C ALA A 46 31.13 -27.47 -31.91
N SER A 47 30.52 -27.18 -33.06
CA SER A 47 30.14 -25.81 -33.42
C SER A 47 29.26 -25.18 -32.33
N LEU A 48 29.35 -23.86 -32.18
CA LEU A 48 28.51 -23.12 -31.23
C LEU A 48 27.02 -23.35 -31.50
N GLU A 49 26.63 -23.37 -32.78
CA GLU A 49 25.25 -23.61 -33.19
C GLU A 49 24.75 -24.98 -32.71
N ALA A 50 25.53 -26.05 -32.92
CA ALA A 50 25.16 -27.38 -32.47
C ALA A 50 25.01 -27.46 -30.93
N ARG A 51 25.91 -26.79 -30.20
CA ARG A 51 25.81 -26.70 -28.73
C ARG A 51 24.57 -25.94 -28.26
N MET A 52 24.24 -24.83 -28.92
CA MET A 52 23.03 -24.06 -28.61
C MET A 52 21.75 -24.84 -28.94
N ALA A 53 21.71 -25.54 -30.08
CA ALA A 53 20.59 -26.41 -30.43
C ALA A 53 20.40 -27.52 -29.40
N ARG A 54 21.48 -28.18 -28.97
CA ARG A 54 21.45 -29.20 -27.91
C ARG A 54 20.90 -28.64 -26.59
N LEU A 55 21.37 -27.46 -26.17
CA LEU A 55 20.88 -26.81 -24.96
C LEU A 55 19.38 -26.51 -25.04
N LYS A 56 18.90 -25.97 -26.18
CA LYS A 56 17.47 -25.68 -26.37
C LYS A 56 16.61 -26.94 -26.24
N VAL A 57 17.02 -28.05 -26.86
CA VAL A 57 16.29 -29.32 -26.76
C VAL A 57 16.24 -29.82 -25.31
N ARG A 58 17.36 -29.75 -24.58
CA ARG A 58 17.40 -30.13 -23.16
C ARG A 58 16.49 -29.24 -22.31
N VAL A 59 16.51 -27.92 -22.50
CA VAL A 59 15.64 -26.99 -21.78
C VAL A 59 14.16 -27.31 -22.02
N THR A 60 13.78 -27.60 -23.26
CA THR A 60 12.43 -28.03 -23.60
C THR A 60 12.06 -29.35 -22.91
N ALA A 61 12.97 -30.32 -22.86
CA ALA A 61 12.76 -31.59 -22.16
C ALA A 61 12.64 -31.43 -20.64
N MET A 62 13.38 -30.49 -20.04
CA MET A 62 13.32 -30.18 -18.60
C MET A 62 12.07 -29.40 -18.21
N LYS A 63 11.42 -28.69 -19.14
CA LYS A 63 10.32 -27.79 -18.84
C LYS A 63 9.15 -28.47 -18.12
N PRO A 64 8.58 -29.61 -18.58
CA PRO A 64 7.48 -30.27 -17.89
C PRO A 64 7.83 -30.68 -16.45
N PHE A 65 9.06 -31.13 -16.22
CA PHE A 65 9.57 -31.49 -14.91
C PHE A 65 9.67 -30.27 -13.98
N ASN A 66 10.24 -29.16 -14.46
CA ASN A 66 10.33 -27.93 -13.70
C ASN A 66 8.94 -27.35 -13.38
N ASP A 67 8.04 -27.38 -14.35
CA ASP A 67 6.65 -26.94 -14.19
C ASP A 67 5.92 -27.80 -13.15
N ALA A 68 6.15 -29.12 -13.13
CA ALA A 68 5.59 -30.02 -12.12
C ALA A 68 6.12 -29.74 -10.71
N ILE A 69 7.42 -29.45 -10.55
CA ILE A 69 8.00 -29.05 -9.26
C ILE A 69 7.41 -27.72 -8.78
N ALA A 70 7.30 -26.74 -9.69
CA ALA A 70 6.72 -25.44 -9.37
C ALA A 70 5.25 -25.60 -8.93
N ALA A 71 4.47 -26.40 -9.66
CA ALA A 71 3.08 -26.71 -9.31
C ALA A 71 2.96 -27.44 -7.97
N ALA A 72 3.84 -28.39 -7.66
CA ALA A 72 3.85 -29.09 -6.38
C ALA A 72 4.19 -28.15 -5.20
N SER A 73 5.21 -27.31 -5.37
CA SER A 73 5.62 -26.31 -4.37
C SER A 73 4.49 -25.31 -4.10
N GLU A 74 3.80 -24.88 -5.17
CA GLU A 74 2.67 -23.96 -5.05
C GLU A 74 1.46 -24.63 -4.38
N ARG A 75 1.15 -25.90 -4.68
CA ARG A 75 0.12 -26.66 -3.95
C ARG A 75 0.44 -26.77 -2.47
N GLU A 76 1.69 -27.07 -2.12
CA GLU A 76 2.13 -27.18 -0.73
C GLU A 76 2.02 -25.83 0.00
N ARG A 77 2.44 -24.74 -0.64
CA ARG A 77 2.29 -23.37 -0.11
C ARG A 77 0.83 -23.05 0.18
N ARG A 78 -0.08 -23.36 -0.76
CA ARG A 78 -1.53 -23.15 -0.59
C ARG A 78 -2.08 -23.97 0.58
N ALA A 79 -1.71 -25.25 0.66
CA ALA A 79 -2.12 -26.13 1.76
C ALA A 79 -1.63 -25.60 3.12
N ARG A 80 -0.37 -25.16 3.23
CA ARG A 80 0.17 -24.56 4.46
C ARG A 80 -0.55 -23.28 4.86
N ASN A 81 -0.88 -22.43 3.89
CA ASN A 81 -1.64 -21.21 4.16
C ASN A 81 -3.03 -21.51 4.74
N PHE A 82 -3.75 -22.47 4.17
CA PHE A 82 -5.06 -22.87 4.71
C PHE A 82 -4.94 -23.54 6.07
N ALA A 83 -3.96 -24.44 6.27
CA ALA A 83 -3.72 -25.05 7.58
C ALA A 83 -3.41 -24.00 8.66
N PHE A 84 -2.71 -22.93 8.31
CA PHE A 84 -2.48 -21.80 9.22
C PHE A 84 -3.78 -21.05 9.58
N MET A 85 -4.67 -20.83 8.61
CA MET A 85 -6.01 -20.24 8.84
C MET A 85 -6.90 -21.15 9.70
N ASP A 86 -6.94 -22.46 9.40
CA ASP A 86 -7.67 -23.44 10.20
C ASP A 86 -7.13 -23.48 11.64
N GLY A 87 -5.82 -23.40 11.81
CA GLY A 87 -5.18 -23.31 13.13
C GLY A 87 -5.59 -22.07 13.91
N LYS A 88 -5.71 -20.90 13.26
CA LYS A 88 -6.26 -19.69 13.88
C LYS A 88 -7.71 -19.87 14.30
N ALA A 89 -8.53 -20.50 13.45
CA ALA A 89 -9.93 -20.77 13.75
C ALA A 89 -10.07 -21.66 14.99
N ALA A 90 -9.30 -22.75 15.06
CA ALA A 90 -9.32 -23.68 16.18
C ALA A 90 -8.93 -23.03 17.51
N ARG A 91 -8.07 -22.00 17.49
CA ARG A 91 -7.68 -21.22 18.69
C ARG A 91 -8.65 -20.08 19.03
N GLY A 92 -9.66 -19.81 18.21
CA GLY A 92 -10.58 -18.68 18.39
C GLY A 92 -9.94 -17.32 18.09
N GLU A 93 -8.82 -17.28 17.38
CA GLU A 93 -8.07 -16.05 17.02
C GLU A 93 -8.45 -15.52 15.62
N ILE A 94 -9.41 -16.15 14.96
CA ILE A 94 -9.71 -15.87 13.56
C ILE A 94 -10.56 -14.60 13.41
N ALA A 95 -10.11 -13.70 12.55
CA ALA A 95 -10.85 -12.49 12.21
C ALA A 95 -11.92 -12.76 11.15
N ASP A 96 -12.92 -11.88 11.02
CA ASP A 96 -14.00 -11.99 10.03
C ASP A 96 -13.48 -12.13 8.59
N HIS A 97 -12.39 -11.41 8.25
CA HIS A 97 -11.74 -11.53 6.94
C HIS A 97 -11.11 -12.92 6.74
N ASP A 98 -10.42 -13.45 7.75
CA ASP A 98 -9.78 -14.77 7.68
C ASP A 98 -10.85 -15.88 7.58
N LEU A 99 -12.00 -15.71 8.25
CA LEU A 99 -13.17 -16.58 8.06
C LEU A 99 -13.71 -16.52 6.63
N ALA A 100 -13.73 -15.35 6.00
CA ALA A 100 -14.14 -15.23 4.61
C ALA A 100 -13.16 -15.93 3.65
N ILE A 101 -11.86 -16.00 3.97
CA ILE A 101 -10.90 -16.82 3.21
C ILE A 101 -11.26 -18.31 3.28
N LEU A 102 -11.63 -18.82 4.46
CA LEU A 102 -12.05 -20.22 4.62
C LEU A 102 -13.35 -20.51 3.86
N ARG A 103 -14.32 -19.59 3.85
CA ARG A 103 -15.51 -19.70 2.99
C ARG A 103 -15.14 -19.71 1.51
N GLY A 104 -14.21 -18.85 1.11
CA GLY A 104 -13.66 -18.82 -0.24
C GLY A 104 -13.03 -20.16 -0.64
N ARG A 105 -12.30 -20.81 0.28
CA ARG A 105 -11.76 -22.17 0.08
C ARG A 105 -12.88 -23.19 -0.18
N ASP A 106 -13.94 -23.15 0.62
CA ASP A 106 -15.03 -24.13 0.49
C ASP A 106 -15.78 -23.98 -0.85
N LEU A 107 -15.75 -22.79 -1.46
CA LEU A 107 -16.36 -22.49 -2.77
C LEU A 107 -15.41 -22.71 -3.96
N HIS A 108 -14.13 -22.38 -3.83
CA HIS A 108 -13.13 -22.36 -4.91
C HIS A 108 -12.07 -23.46 -4.78
N GLY A 109 -12.22 -24.34 -3.79
CA GLY A 109 -11.23 -25.37 -3.45
C GLY A 109 -9.95 -24.78 -2.86
N TYR A 110 -8.85 -25.50 -3.04
CA TYR A 110 -7.53 -25.11 -2.51
C TYR A 110 -6.80 -24.06 -3.38
N ASP A 111 -7.52 -23.27 -4.19
CA ASP A 111 -6.91 -22.10 -4.83
C ASP A 111 -6.88 -20.91 -3.85
N TRP A 112 -5.68 -20.66 -3.32
CA TRP A 112 -5.45 -19.57 -2.37
C TRP A 112 -5.79 -18.20 -2.94
N ASN A 113 -5.50 -17.96 -4.22
CA ASN A 113 -5.67 -16.62 -4.79
C ASN A 113 -7.15 -16.32 -5.05
N GLU A 114 -7.92 -17.29 -5.52
CA GLU A 114 -9.38 -17.15 -5.62
C GLU A 114 -10.02 -16.99 -4.24
N ALA A 115 -9.65 -17.80 -3.25
CA ALA A 115 -10.19 -17.70 -1.89
C ALA A 115 -9.88 -16.34 -1.23
N VAL A 116 -8.65 -15.84 -1.36
CA VAL A 116 -8.28 -14.49 -0.89
C VAL A 116 -9.04 -13.43 -1.66
N THR A 117 -9.21 -13.59 -2.97
CA THR A 117 -9.92 -12.62 -3.80
C THR A 117 -11.41 -12.55 -3.46
N TYR A 118 -12.04 -13.70 -3.20
CA TYR A 118 -13.37 -13.80 -2.63
C TYR A 118 -13.46 -13.06 -1.29
N ALA A 119 -12.52 -13.30 -0.38
CA ALA A 119 -12.49 -12.64 0.93
C ALA A 119 -12.35 -11.12 0.81
N TRP A 120 -11.56 -10.62 -0.15
CA TRP A 120 -11.48 -9.18 -0.44
C TRP A 120 -12.81 -8.60 -0.91
N GLY A 121 -13.53 -9.30 -1.78
CA GLY A 121 -14.88 -8.91 -2.20
C GLY A 121 -15.84 -8.84 -1.02
N TRP A 122 -15.86 -9.92 -0.23
CA TRP A 122 -16.69 -10.03 0.96
C TRP A 122 -16.40 -8.92 1.97
N TYR A 123 -15.13 -8.68 2.26
CA TYR A 123 -14.72 -7.63 3.18
C TYR A 123 -15.01 -6.23 2.65
N GLY A 124 -14.84 -6.00 1.34
CA GLY A 124 -15.23 -4.74 0.70
C GLY A 124 -16.71 -4.44 0.89
N ALA A 125 -17.57 -5.43 0.68
CA ALA A 125 -19.00 -5.30 0.95
C ALA A 125 -19.28 -5.08 2.45
N HIS A 126 -18.70 -5.93 3.30
CA HIS A 126 -18.91 -5.93 4.75
C HIS A 126 -18.49 -4.62 5.43
N SER A 127 -17.38 -4.03 4.99
CA SER A 127 -16.83 -2.76 5.49
C SER A 127 -17.53 -1.51 4.97
N GLY A 128 -18.47 -1.65 4.02
CA GLY A 128 -19.13 -0.51 3.38
C GLY A 128 -18.32 0.15 2.27
N SER A 129 -17.22 -0.47 1.83
CA SER A 129 -16.43 0.04 0.72
C SER A 129 -17.25 0.01 -0.58
N PRO A 130 -17.04 0.96 -1.51
CA PRO A 130 -17.57 0.87 -2.86
C PRO A 130 -17.12 -0.42 -3.54
N TYR A 131 -17.93 -0.92 -4.49
CA TYR A 131 -17.47 -1.98 -5.37
C TYR A 131 -16.23 -1.50 -6.13
N GLY A 132 -15.17 -2.28 -6.04
CA GLY A 132 -13.88 -1.91 -6.59
C GLY A 132 -12.94 -3.09 -6.51
N PRO A 133 -13.11 -4.12 -7.38
CA PRO A 133 -12.04 -5.08 -7.56
C PRO A 133 -10.82 -4.25 -7.92
N SER A 134 -9.77 -4.32 -7.09
CA SER A 134 -8.51 -3.64 -7.37
C SER A 134 -8.17 -3.86 -8.85
N LEU A 135 -7.95 -2.77 -9.60
CA LEU A 135 -7.64 -2.77 -11.03
C LEU A 135 -6.21 -3.30 -11.30
N ASP A 136 -5.77 -4.27 -10.51
CA ASP A 136 -4.52 -4.95 -10.77
C ASP A 136 -4.73 -5.78 -12.03
N ALA A 137 -4.11 -5.35 -13.13
CA ALA A 137 -4.27 -5.90 -14.48
C ALA A 137 -3.86 -7.38 -14.61
N ARG A 138 -3.47 -8.00 -13.49
CA ARG A 138 -3.02 -9.39 -13.37
C ARG A 138 -4.13 -10.35 -12.91
N ARG A 139 -5.32 -9.85 -12.53
CA ARG A 139 -6.40 -10.75 -12.13
C ARG A 139 -6.91 -11.56 -13.29
N THR A 140 -7.03 -12.87 -13.08
CA THR A 140 -7.68 -13.75 -14.05
C THR A 140 -9.20 -13.56 -14.01
N PRO A 141 -9.94 -13.95 -15.06
CA PRO A 141 -11.40 -13.91 -15.06
C PRO A 141 -12.02 -14.68 -13.87
N GLU A 142 -11.41 -15.79 -13.47
CA GLU A 142 -11.85 -16.62 -12.34
C GLU A 142 -11.71 -15.86 -11.02
N GLN A 143 -10.60 -15.14 -10.83
CA GLN A 143 -10.40 -14.28 -9.65
C GLN A 143 -11.39 -13.12 -9.62
N LEU A 144 -11.70 -12.51 -10.78
CA LEU A 144 -12.72 -11.47 -10.83
C LEU A 144 -14.10 -12.03 -10.44
N ALA A 145 -14.47 -13.20 -10.94
CA ALA A 145 -15.72 -13.87 -10.57
C ALA A 145 -15.76 -14.24 -9.07
N ALA A 146 -14.63 -14.67 -8.50
CA ALA A 146 -14.50 -14.91 -7.06
C ALA A 146 -14.73 -13.63 -6.24
N TYR A 147 -14.17 -12.50 -6.68
CA TYR A 147 -14.40 -11.20 -6.04
C TYR A 147 -15.88 -10.80 -6.10
N ASP A 148 -16.50 -10.91 -7.26
CA ASP A 148 -17.90 -10.55 -7.47
C ASP A 148 -18.82 -11.38 -6.58
N ARG A 149 -18.58 -12.69 -6.52
CA ARG A 149 -19.31 -13.58 -5.62
C ARG A 149 -19.09 -13.21 -4.15
N GLY A 150 -17.85 -12.96 -3.74
CA GLY A 150 -17.54 -12.52 -2.39
C GLY A 150 -18.25 -11.22 -2.02
N PHE A 151 -18.25 -10.24 -2.92
CA PHE A 151 -18.92 -8.96 -2.71
C PHE A 151 -20.44 -9.13 -2.56
N ALA A 152 -21.07 -9.97 -3.38
CA ALA A 152 -22.48 -10.30 -3.25
C ALA A 152 -22.79 -11.02 -1.92
N ASP A 153 -22.00 -12.03 -1.55
CA ASP A 153 -22.14 -12.78 -0.29
C ASP A 153 -21.90 -11.92 0.96
N GLY A 154 -21.09 -10.86 0.82
CA GLY A 154 -20.90 -9.84 1.86
C GLY A 154 -22.06 -8.85 1.98
N GLY A 155 -23.11 -9.01 1.15
CA GLY A 155 -24.32 -8.18 1.13
C GLY A 155 -24.22 -6.96 0.22
N GLY A 156 -23.22 -6.89 -0.66
CA GLY A 156 -23.05 -5.80 -1.61
C GLY A 156 -23.94 -5.97 -2.85
N ASN A 157 -24.51 -4.88 -3.33
CA ASN A 157 -25.28 -4.82 -4.56
C ASN A 157 -24.67 -3.79 -5.52
N ARG A 158 -24.06 -4.26 -6.61
CA ARG A 158 -23.41 -3.41 -7.61
C ARG A 158 -24.39 -2.58 -8.45
N ASP A 159 -25.65 -3.01 -8.52
CA ASP A 159 -26.67 -2.37 -9.36
C ASP A 159 -27.42 -1.25 -8.62
N ASP A 160 -27.20 -1.11 -7.31
CA ASP A 160 -27.77 -0.04 -6.49
C ASP A 160 -26.74 1.07 -6.24
N LEU A 161 -27.01 2.26 -6.77
CA LEU A 161 -26.15 3.45 -6.67
C LEU A 161 -25.88 3.87 -5.22
N PHE A 162 -26.79 3.58 -4.29
CA PHE A 162 -26.66 3.95 -2.88
C PHE A 162 -26.21 2.78 -1.98
N ASP A 163 -25.91 1.63 -2.57
CA ASP A 163 -25.49 0.43 -1.84
C ASP A 163 -24.29 0.69 -0.93
N ALA A 164 -23.24 1.31 -1.47
CA ALA A 164 -22.02 1.63 -0.72
C ALA A 164 -22.32 2.57 0.47
N ALA A 165 -23.13 3.61 0.25
CA ALA A 165 -23.52 4.52 1.33
C ALA A 165 -24.32 3.80 2.43
N ARG A 166 -25.28 2.96 2.05
CA ARG A 166 -26.10 2.19 3.00
C ARG A 166 -25.25 1.22 3.81
N ARG A 167 -24.35 0.47 3.14
CA ARG A 167 -23.45 -0.47 3.81
C ARG A 167 -22.41 0.24 4.68
N SER A 168 -21.91 1.40 4.28
CA SER A 168 -21.01 2.22 5.10
C SER A 168 -21.68 2.65 6.41
N ASN A 169 -22.91 3.16 6.34
CA ASN A 169 -23.68 3.50 7.54
C ASN A 169 -23.90 2.27 8.45
N LEU A 170 -24.23 1.12 7.85
CA LEU A 170 -24.44 -0.12 8.60
C LEU A 170 -23.11 -0.64 9.21
N ALA A 171 -21.99 -0.51 8.50
CA ALA A 171 -20.67 -0.84 9.01
C ALA A 171 -20.24 0.06 10.17
N ALA A 172 -20.56 1.36 10.12
CA ALA A 172 -20.35 2.29 11.23
C ALA A 172 -21.13 1.84 12.49
N LEU A 173 -22.41 1.48 12.34
CA LEU A 173 -23.22 0.94 13.44
C LEU A 173 -22.63 -0.35 14.03
N ARG A 174 -21.98 -1.20 13.22
CA ARG A 174 -21.27 -2.39 13.75
C ARG A 174 -20.02 -2.01 14.53
N ALA A 175 -19.28 -1.00 14.08
CA ALA A 175 -18.10 -0.52 14.79
C ALA A 175 -18.46 0.04 16.18
N ASP A 176 -19.57 0.78 16.27
CA ASP A 176 -20.07 1.32 17.55
C ASP A 176 -20.50 0.20 18.53
N ASN A 177 -20.97 -0.93 18.01
CA ASN A 177 -21.35 -2.11 18.80
C ASN A 177 -20.16 -3.03 19.16
N ARG A 178 -18.98 -2.81 18.59
CA ARG A 178 -17.78 -3.55 18.99
C ARG A 178 -17.31 -2.99 20.31
N ARG A 179 -17.21 -3.84 21.33
CA ARG A 179 -16.47 -3.51 22.56
C ARG A 179 -15.10 -2.98 22.13
N THR A 180 -14.81 -1.72 22.48
CA THR A 180 -13.43 -1.24 22.47
C THR A 180 -12.66 -2.24 23.33
N PRO A 181 -11.66 -2.97 22.77
CA PRO A 181 -10.86 -3.83 23.62
C PRO A 181 -10.29 -2.93 24.71
N ASP A 182 -10.42 -3.34 25.96
CA ASP A 182 -9.61 -2.75 27.03
C ASP A 182 -8.18 -2.94 26.56
N VAL A 183 -7.56 -1.87 26.06
CA VAL A 183 -6.14 -1.84 25.80
C VAL A 183 -5.52 -1.83 27.19
N VAL A 184 -5.38 -3.02 27.77
CA VAL A 184 -4.51 -3.21 28.91
C VAL A 184 -3.12 -2.91 28.37
N ASN A 185 -2.68 -1.68 28.58
CA ASN A 185 -1.34 -1.22 28.25
C ASN A 185 -0.39 -1.90 29.23
N ILE A 186 -0.13 -3.19 29.03
CA ILE A 186 0.91 -3.91 29.76
C ILE A 186 2.22 -3.39 29.18
N PRO A 187 3.09 -2.73 29.97
CA PRO A 187 4.39 -2.29 29.51
C PRO A 187 5.32 -3.51 29.35
N GLY A 188 5.04 -4.36 28.37
CA GLY A 188 5.91 -5.43 27.91
C GLY A 188 6.83 -4.91 26.81
N ARG A 189 8.06 -5.45 26.74
CA ARG A 189 8.95 -5.17 25.62
C ARG A 189 8.21 -5.42 24.30
N PRO A 190 8.32 -4.52 23.30
CA PRO A 190 7.65 -4.69 22.02
C PRO A 190 8.06 -6.04 21.40
N LEU A 191 7.09 -6.69 20.74
CA LEU A 191 7.30 -7.93 20.00
C LEU A 191 8.54 -7.78 19.10
N PRO A 192 9.38 -8.82 18.93
CA PRO A 192 10.56 -8.72 18.08
C PRO A 192 10.27 -8.24 16.65
N SER A 193 9.07 -8.50 16.12
CA SER A 193 8.59 -8.03 14.81
C SER A 193 8.26 -6.53 14.76
N SER A 194 8.21 -5.85 15.90
CA SER A 194 7.97 -4.41 16.04
C SER A 194 9.23 -3.63 16.40
N TRP A 195 10.40 -4.28 16.34
CA TRP A 195 11.68 -3.58 16.44
C TRP A 195 11.93 -2.80 15.16
N PRO A 196 12.35 -1.52 15.26
CA PRO A 196 12.73 -0.74 14.08
C PRO A 196 13.87 -1.45 13.36
N GLN A 197 13.73 -1.71 12.07
CA GLN A 197 14.86 -2.18 11.27
C GLN A 197 15.88 -1.04 11.11
N PRO A 198 17.17 -1.35 10.87
CA PRO A 198 18.21 -0.32 10.67
C PRO A 198 17.92 0.70 9.55
N GLY A 199 16.95 0.40 8.66
CA GLY A 199 16.48 1.31 7.60
C GLY A 199 15.17 2.05 7.89
N ASP A 200 14.46 1.73 8.99
CA ASP A 200 13.16 2.33 9.34
C ASP A 200 13.30 3.69 10.03
N HIS A 201 14.52 4.11 10.38
CA HIS A 201 14.76 5.51 10.70
C HIS A 201 14.52 6.35 9.46
N ALA A 202 13.44 7.13 9.46
CA ALA A 202 13.24 8.17 8.47
C ALA A 202 14.54 8.98 8.36
N ARG A 203 15.19 8.96 7.19
CA ARG A 203 16.42 9.75 6.99
C ARG A 203 16.08 11.19 7.36
N PRO A 204 16.83 11.85 8.27
CA PRO A 204 16.51 13.21 8.64
C PRO A 204 16.46 14.07 7.38
N THR A 205 15.28 14.61 7.07
CA THR A 205 15.08 15.51 5.94
C THR A 205 16.09 16.65 6.05
N ARG A 206 16.81 16.96 4.97
CA ARG A 206 17.75 18.10 4.94
C ARG A 206 17.02 19.38 5.36
N TRP A 207 17.66 20.25 6.12
CA TRP A 207 17.05 21.48 6.63
C TRP A 207 16.43 22.34 5.52
N SER A 208 17.11 22.47 4.38
CA SER A 208 16.61 23.07 3.14
C SER A 208 15.29 22.54 2.55
N ARG A 209 14.76 21.41 3.05
CA ARG A 209 13.48 20.85 2.63
C ARG A 209 12.44 20.81 3.75
N ARG A 210 12.73 21.41 4.91
CA ARG A 210 11.81 21.47 6.04
C ARG A 210 10.99 22.75 5.97
N LEU A 211 9.68 22.61 6.13
CA LEU A 211 8.76 23.68 6.46
C LEU A 211 8.32 23.47 7.91
N ILE A 212 8.52 24.48 8.75
CA ILE A 212 8.09 24.48 10.14
C ILE A 212 7.06 25.59 10.29
N ILE A 213 5.88 25.25 10.79
CA ILE A 213 4.82 26.21 11.08
C ILE A 213 4.65 26.22 12.59
N LEU A 214 4.82 27.39 13.20
CA LEU A 214 4.66 27.61 14.64
C LEU A 214 3.41 28.46 14.87
N ALA A 215 2.69 28.20 15.96
CA ALA A 215 1.70 29.15 16.43
C ALA A 215 2.43 30.31 17.13
N ASP A 216 1.80 31.48 17.15
CA ASP A 216 2.26 32.64 17.92
C ASP A 216 2.61 32.26 19.37
N SER A 217 1.78 31.46 20.04
CA SER A 217 2.05 30.98 21.41
C SER A 217 3.36 30.19 21.60
N ASP A 218 3.92 29.64 20.53
CA ASP A 218 5.15 28.85 20.55
C ASP A 218 6.42 29.72 20.42
N ALA A 219 6.26 31.00 20.06
CA ALA A 219 7.32 32.00 20.04
C ALA A 219 7.32 32.79 21.38
N GLY A 220 8.47 33.38 21.76
CA GLY A 220 8.60 34.45 22.77
C GLY A 220 8.14 34.26 24.23
N THR A 221 7.81 33.04 24.67
CA THR A 221 7.62 32.71 26.11
C THR A 221 8.81 31.95 26.70
N ALA A 222 8.80 31.66 28.01
CA ALA A 222 9.78 30.76 28.63
C ALA A 222 9.64 29.36 28.02
N GLY A 223 10.52 29.03 27.07
CA GLY A 223 10.34 27.87 26.20
C GLY A 223 10.22 28.21 24.71
N ASP A 224 10.55 29.44 24.29
CA ASP A 224 10.56 29.93 22.90
C ASP A 224 11.11 28.87 21.93
N VAL A 225 10.18 28.22 21.24
CA VAL A 225 10.44 27.11 20.33
C VAL A 225 11.12 27.64 19.08
N LEU A 226 10.79 28.86 18.65
CA LEU A 226 11.44 29.52 17.52
C LEU A 226 12.92 29.77 17.82
N ALA A 227 13.26 30.27 19.01
CA ALA A 227 14.65 30.45 19.43
C ALA A 227 15.40 29.10 19.55
N GLN A 228 14.76 28.07 20.10
CA GLN A 228 15.34 26.73 20.20
C GLN A 228 15.61 26.10 18.83
N ILE A 229 14.70 26.26 17.88
CA ILE A 229 14.88 25.76 16.51
C ILE A 229 16.04 26.50 15.83
N ARG A 230 16.10 27.82 15.97
CA ARG A 230 17.18 28.65 15.42
C ARG A 230 18.56 28.30 15.96
N ALA A 231 18.64 27.83 17.21
CA ALA A 231 19.89 27.39 17.82
C ALA A 231 20.42 26.06 17.24
N LEU A 232 19.60 25.31 16.47
CA LEU A 232 20.03 24.02 15.89
C LEU A 232 20.92 24.22 14.66
N PRO A 233 22.01 23.44 14.51
CA PRO A 233 22.88 23.52 13.34
C PRO A 233 22.13 23.29 12.03
N GLY A 234 22.19 24.27 11.12
CA GLY A 234 21.55 24.21 9.79
C GLY A 234 20.10 24.70 9.76
N ALA A 235 19.52 25.12 10.89
CA ALA A 235 18.14 25.61 10.94
C ALA A 235 17.87 26.84 10.06
N ALA A 236 18.91 27.62 9.75
CA ALA A 236 18.84 28.75 8.81
C ALA A 236 18.46 28.34 7.37
N GLU A 237 18.59 27.06 7.00
CA GLU A 237 18.12 26.57 5.70
C GLU A 237 16.62 26.21 5.70
N ALA A 238 15.98 26.14 6.86
CA ALA A 238 14.57 25.76 6.96
C ALA A 238 13.65 26.92 6.57
N ALA A 239 12.51 26.62 5.96
CA ALA A 239 11.42 27.58 5.88
C ALA A 239 10.66 27.54 7.21
N ILE A 240 10.72 28.63 7.98
CA ILE A 240 9.97 28.77 9.24
C ILE A 240 8.90 29.82 9.04
N VAL A 241 7.66 29.48 9.38
CA VAL A 241 6.51 30.38 9.32
C VAL A 241 5.87 30.42 10.69
N VAL A 242 5.57 31.62 11.18
CA VAL A 242 4.84 31.84 12.42
C VAL A 242 3.43 32.31 12.06
N LEU A 243 2.42 31.66 12.62
CA LEU A 243 1.02 32.05 12.48
C LEU A 243 0.68 33.07 13.55
N ASP A 244 0.75 34.35 13.18
CA ASP A 244 0.37 35.49 13.99
C ASP A 244 -1.15 35.75 13.90
N PRO A 245 -1.88 35.88 15.02
CA PRO A 245 -3.33 36.12 15.01
C PRO A 245 -3.76 37.42 14.32
N GLU A 246 -2.88 38.42 14.25
CA GLU A 246 -3.11 39.69 13.59
C GLU A 246 -2.56 39.71 12.17
N ALA A 247 -1.32 39.29 11.96
CA ALA A 247 -0.65 39.40 10.67
C ALA A 247 -0.82 38.18 9.76
N GLY A 248 -1.35 37.06 10.27
CA GLY A 248 -1.49 35.81 9.52
C GLY A 248 -0.17 35.06 9.41
N PHE A 249 0.19 34.58 8.23
CA PHE A 249 1.44 33.83 8.03
C PHE A 249 2.62 34.79 7.88
N VAL A 250 3.46 34.86 8.91
CA VAL A 250 4.67 35.68 8.94
C VAL A 250 5.90 34.79 8.79
N SER A 251 6.90 35.24 8.03
CA SER A 251 8.21 34.56 8.01
C SER A 251 8.79 34.55 9.43
N GLY A 252 9.36 33.42 9.86
CA GLY A 252 10.01 33.33 11.16
C GLY A 252 11.10 34.41 11.34
N ASP A 253 11.75 34.82 10.25
CA ASP A 253 12.79 35.87 10.22
C ASP A 253 12.26 37.29 10.41
N ASP A 254 11.03 37.55 9.95
CA ASP A 254 10.37 38.85 10.05
C ASP A 254 9.46 38.94 11.28
N TYR A 255 9.27 37.83 11.99
CA TYR A 255 8.45 37.74 13.18
C TYR A 255 9.13 38.45 14.35
N ALA A 256 8.62 39.64 14.70
CA ALA A 256 9.04 40.42 15.85
C ALA A 256 8.05 40.21 17.00
N TRP A 257 8.43 39.41 17.99
CA TRP A 257 7.65 39.28 19.22
C TRP A 257 7.51 40.65 19.90
N THR A 258 6.28 41.12 20.08
CA THR A 258 6.00 42.34 20.86
C THR A 258 5.67 41.98 22.32
N LEU A 259 6.01 42.87 23.26
CA LEU A 259 6.17 42.63 24.71
C LEU A 259 5.12 41.72 25.41
N PRO A 260 5.52 41.03 26.51
CA PRO A 260 4.90 39.80 27.02
C PRO A 260 3.72 40.00 27.99
N ASP A 261 3.08 41.17 28.02
CA ASP A 261 1.99 41.47 28.98
C ASP A 261 0.58 41.42 28.37
N ALA A 262 0.47 41.04 27.10
CA ALA A 262 -0.81 40.71 26.48
C ALA A 262 -1.01 39.19 26.57
N ALA A 263 -2.13 38.75 27.16
CA ALA A 263 -2.54 37.34 27.12
C ALA A 263 -2.49 36.84 25.65
N PRO A 264 -2.02 35.60 25.41
CA PRO A 264 -1.95 35.05 24.06
C PRO A 264 -3.30 35.21 23.39
N ARG A 265 -3.35 35.94 22.28
CA ARG A 265 -4.61 36.27 21.62
C ARG A 265 -5.06 35.03 20.84
N PRO A 266 -6.15 34.36 21.22
CA PRO A 266 -6.60 33.19 20.48
C PRO A 266 -7.04 33.62 19.08
N LEU A 267 -6.59 32.91 18.05
CA LEU A 267 -7.07 33.09 16.68
C LEU A 267 -8.56 32.71 16.64
N THR A 268 -9.44 33.72 16.64
CA THR A 268 -10.89 33.49 16.56
C THR A 268 -11.30 33.05 15.15
N ARG A 269 -12.44 32.35 15.04
CA ARG A 269 -12.96 31.90 13.75
C ARG A 269 -13.18 33.05 12.77
N GLU A 270 -13.78 34.14 13.23
CA GLU A 270 -14.01 35.34 12.42
C GLU A 270 -12.71 35.95 11.92
N ARG A 271 -11.67 35.95 12.77
CA ARG A 271 -10.35 36.45 12.39
C ARG A 271 -9.65 35.52 11.38
N ALA A 272 -9.75 34.21 11.57
CA ALA A 272 -9.22 33.24 10.62
C ALA A 272 -9.90 33.38 9.23
N GLU A 273 -11.22 33.54 9.20
CA GLU A 273 -11.98 33.75 7.96
C GLU A 273 -11.59 35.08 7.28
N ALA A 274 -11.33 36.15 8.05
CA ALA A 274 -10.84 37.41 7.52
C ALA A 274 -9.42 37.30 6.93
N LEU A 275 -8.51 36.58 7.59
CA LEU A 275 -7.14 36.34 7.10
C LEU A 275 -7.14 35.46 5.84
N ILE A 276 -7.99 34.43 5.77
CA ILE A 276 -8.14 33.58 4.57
C ILE A 276 -8.63 34.40 3.37
N GLY A 277 -9.40 35.46 3.60
CA GLY A 277 -9.88 36.36 2.55
C GLY A 277 -8.92 37.49 2.18
N ASP A 278 -7.79 37.65 2.88
CA ASP A 278 -6.85 38.74 2.66
C ASP A 278 -5.87 38.40 1.51
N PRO A 279 -5.89 39.16 0.39
CA PRO A 279 -5.00 38.91 -0.75
C PRO A 279 -3.51 39.11 -0.42
N ALA A 280 -3.16 39.75 0.70
CA ALA A 280 -1.78 39.80 1.18
C ALA A 280 -1.24 38.42 1.60
N GLN A 281 -2.13 37.47 1.92
CA GLN A 281 -1.77 36.09 2.31
C GLN A 281 -1.59 35.16 1.09
N ASP A 282 -1.97 35.58 -0.12
CA ASP A 282 -1.92 34.78 -1.35
C ASP A 282 -0.51 34.70 -2.00
N GLY A 283 0.52 35.25 -1.35
CA GLY A 283 1.92 35.10 -1.75
C GLY A 283 2.36 35.82 -3.03
N SER A 284 1.56 36.77 -3.56
CA SER A 284 1.83 37.48 -4.82
C SER A 284 2.56 38.83 -4.70
N THR A 285 3.14 39.18 -3.55
CA THR A 285 3.99 40.40 -3.45
C THR A 285 5.19 40.14 -2.52
N PRO A 286 6.41 40.00 -3.06
CA PRO A 286 7.61 39.78 -2.26
C PRO A 286 8.26 41.13 -1.94
N ALA A 287 8.12 41.60 -0.70
CA ALA A 287 9.08 42.51 -0.12
C ALA A 287 9.86 41.71 0.94
N GLY A 288 10.98 41.10 0.56
CA GLY A 288 11.91 40.53 1.54
C GLY A 288 12.79 39.37 1.08
N ILE A 289 12.34 38.51 0.17
CA ILE A 289 13.16 37.36 -0.28
C ILE A 289 14.09 37.78 -1.42
N THR A 290 15.16 38.50 -1.10
CA THR A 290 16.20 38.95 -2.05
C THR A 290 17.43 38.01 -2.06
N THR A 291 17.31 36.86 -2.75
CA THR A 291 18.30 36.10 -3.60
C THR A 291 19.78 35.79 -3.16
N PRO A 292 20.49 34.76 -3.73
CA PRO A 292 20.28 34.06 -5.03
C PRO A 292 20.47 32.51 -5.13
N ARG A 293 19.55 31.86 -5.90
CA ARG A 293 19.72 30.73 -6.88
C ARG A 293 20.26 29.32 -6.42
N PRO A 294 20.10 28.23 -7.23
CA PRO A 294 19.56 28.11 -8.59
C PRO A 294 18.31 27.21 -8.76
N ALA A 295 17.69 27.36 -9.92
CA ALA A 295 16.45 26.73 -10.34
C ALA A 295 16.50 25.19 -10.33
N SER A 296 15.60 24.58 -9.54
CA SER A 296 15.00 23.30 -9.91
C SER A 296 13.50 23.33 -9.60
N ARG A 297 12.73 23.58 -10.68
CA ARG A 297 11.30 23.33 -10.88
C ARG A 297 10.44 23.16 -9.61
N TRP A 298 9.93 24.26 -9.08
CA TRP A 298 8.59 24.27 -8.50
C TRP A 298 7.58 24.42 -9.63
N ARG A 299 6.88 23.34 -9.99
CA ARG A 299 5.66 23.45 -10.80
C ARG A 299 4.57 23.97 -9.87
N SER A 300 4.06 25.15 -10.15
CA SER A 300 2.86 25.71 -9.53
C SER A 300 1.64 24.83 -9.88
N GLY A 301 1.21 24.00 -8.93
CA GLY A 301 -0.09 23.37 -8.95
C GLY A 301 -1.10 24.34 -8.36
N ARG A 302 -1.96 24.91 -9.21
CA ARG A 302 -3.10 25.76 -8.86
C ARG A 302 -3.94 25.13 -7.73
N TRP A 303 -3.88 25.71 -6.54
CA TRP A 303 -4.85 25.54 -5.46
C TRP A 303 -5.66 26.83 -5.33
N ALA A 304 -6.57 27.10 -6.28
CA ALA A 304 -7.66 28.08 -6.16
C ALA A 304 -8.49 28.05 -7.44
N SER A 305 -9.60 27.31 -7.45
CA SER A 305 -10.80 27.57 -8.28
C SER A 305 -11.78 26.38 -8.20
N ARG A 306 -12.52 26.25 -7.09
CA ARG A 306 -13.79 25.52 -7.10
C ARG A 306 -14.77 25.92 -5.99
N CYS A 307 -14.92 27.22 -5.75
CA CYS A 307 -16.06 27.75 -5.00
C CYS A 307 -16.52 29.07 -5.65
N ARG A 308 -17.30 28.96 -6.75
CA ARG A 308 -18.34 29.89 -7.22
C ARG A 308 -18.59 29.72 -8.72
N SER A 309 -19.70 29.08 -9.06
CA SER A 309 -20.53 29.48 -10.20
C SER A 309 -21.91 28.85 -10.02
N GLY A 310 -22.89 29.67 -9.65
CA GLY A 310 -24.29 29.31 -9.79
C GLY A 310 -24.59 29.08 -11.28
N SER A 311 -25.34 28.04 -11.57
CA SER A 311 -25.93 27.83 -12.89
C SER A 311 -27.30 27.18 -12.67
N THR A 312 -28.29 28.00 -12.98
CA THR A 312 -29.72 27.78 -12.97
C THR A 312 -30.11 26.46 -13.64
N ILE A 313 -30.94 25.69 -12.93
CA ILE A 313 -31.59 24.47 -13.42
C ILE A 313 -32.58 24.85 -14.54
N PRO A 314 -32.51 24.27 -15.75
CA PRO A 314 -33.58 24.41 -16.72
C PRO A 314 -34.72 23.44 -16.36
N ILE A 315 -35.88 24.00 -16.08
CA ILE A 315 -37.16 23.30 -15.98
C ILE A 315 -37.55 22.76 -17.36
N PRO A 316 -37.79 21.45 -17.55
CA PRO A 316 -38.44 20.98 -18.76
C PRO A 316 -39.94 21.30 -18.69
N ARG A 317 -40.37 22.17 -19.59
CA ARG A 317 -41.77 22.40 -19.95
C ARG A 317 -42.45 21.08 -20.34
N SER A 318 -43.52 20.75 -19.62
CA SER A 318 -44.78 20.16 -20.11
C SER A 318 -44.77 19.52 -21.52
N ALA A 319 -44.85 18.19 -21.56
CA ALA A 319 -45.31 17.44 -22.73
C ALA A 319 -46.47 16.50 -22.31
N ARG A 320 -47.68 17.04 -22.53
CA ARG A 320 -48.95 16.40 -22.90
C ARG A 320 -49.21 14.96 -22.44
N PHE A 321 -50.19 14.87 -21.53
CA PHE A 321 -51.18 13.80 -21.44
C PHE A 321 -51.55 13.23 -22.82
N ARG A 322 -51.46 11.90 -22.95
CA ARG A 322 -52.33 11.12 -23.83
C ARG A 322 -52.82 9.92 -23.03
N ALA A 323 -54.03 10.03 -22.50
CA ALA A 323 -54.82 8.89 -22.08
C ALA A 323 -55.14 8.02 -23.29
N SER A 324 -55.16 6.70 -23.09
CA SER A 324 -55.98 5.79 -23.89
C SER A 324 -56.34 4.57 -23.04
N PRO A 325 -57.51 3.97 -23.29
CA PRO A 325 -58.36 3.42 -22.25
C PRO A 325 -58.40 1.88 -22.25
N GLY A 326 -58.70 1.34 -21.06
CA GLY A 326 -59.50 0.11 -20.89
C GLY A 326 -58.82 -1.23 -21.20
N SER A 327 -58.94 -2.17 -20.25
CA SER A 327 -59.86 -3.31 -20.40
C SER A 327 -59.89 -4.14 -19.11
N TYR A 328 -61.10 -4.20 -18.54
CA TYR A 328 -61.68 -5.12 -17.54
C TYR A 328 -60.97 -5.35 -16.21
#